data_AF-A0A3P7MVQ3-F1
#
_entry.id   AF-A0A3P7MVQ3-F1
#
_cell.length_a   1.000
_cell.length_b   1.000
_cell.length_c   1.000
_cell.angle_alpha   90.00
_cell.angle_beta   90.00
_cell.angle_gamma   90.00
#
_symmetry.space_group_name_H-M   'P 1'
#
loop_
_entity.id
_entity.type
_entity.pdbx_description
1 polymer ?
#
loop_
_entity_poly.entity_id
_entity_poly.type
_entity_poly.pdbx_seq_one_letter_code
_entity_poly.pdbx_strand_id
1 'polypeptide(L)'
;MPIENDNLEGVADQALLLLNQMKRNPDVMPPYNEDAMHACIAKMNELYNLNNECVTRLRSQGEKASRELEALIVCRDEALQHIRVGHEYYVFEYISYGFQIS
;
A
#
# COMPACT_ATOMS: atom_id res chain seq x y z
N MET A 1 -29.09 -2.77 -10.64
CA MET A 1 -27.88 -2.02 -11.01
C MET A 1 -26.72 -2.99 -10.93
N PRO A 2 -25.96 -3.22 -12.02
CA PRO A 2 -24.76 -4.03 -11.94
C PRO A 2 -23.69 -3.25 -11.18
N ILE A 3 -23.04 -3.90 -10.24
CA ILE A 3 -21.88 -3.36 -9.53
C ILE A 3 -20.74 -3.41 -10.55
N GLU A 4 -20.31 -2.25 -11.04
CA GLU A 4 -19.15 -2.11 -11.92
C GLU A 4 -17.92 -2.65 -11.19
N ASN A 5 -17.45 -3.80 -11.66
CA ASN A 5 -16.35 -4.58 -11.07
C ASN A 5 -15.05 -4.37 -11.88
N ASP A 6 -14.93 -3.23 -12.57
CA ASP A 6 -13.89 -2.98 -13.58
C ASP A 6 -12.58 -2.41 -12.99
N ASN A 7 -12.43 -2.37 -11.66
CA ASN A 7 -11.21 -1.96 -10.96
C ASN A 7 -10.83 -2.97 -9.86
N LEU A 8 -10.83 -4.26 -10.18
CA LEU A 8 -10.52 -5.34 -9.24
C LEU A 8 -9.02 -5.51 -8.92
N GLU A 9 -8.12 -4.69 -9.47
CA GLU A 9 -6.75 -4.63 -8.96
C GLU A 9 -6.71 -3.65 -7.78
N GLY A 10 -6.49 -4.20 -6.59
CA GLY A 10 -6.30 -3.40 -5.40
C GLY A 10 -4.98 -2.61 -5.48
N VAL A 11 -4.86 -1.56 -4.68
CA VAL A 11 -3.60 -0.79 -4.60
C VAL A 11 -2.39 -1.66 -4.21
N ALA A 12 -2.62 -2.76 -3.48
CA ALA A 12 -1.59 -3.76 -3.20
C ALA A 12 -1.12 -4.50 -4.48
N ASP A 13 -2.03 -4.81 -5.41
CA ASP A 13 -1.70 -5.41 -6.70
C ASP A 13 -0.95 -4.40 -7.58
N GLN A 14 -1.35 -3.13 -7.54
CA GLN A 14 -0.62 -2.05 -8.22
C GLN A 14 0.81 -1.90 -7.69
N ALA A 15 1.00 -1.93 -6.36
CA ALA A 15 2.34 -1.93 -5.77
C ALA A 15 3.17 -3.14 -6.22
N LEU A 16 2.56 -4.32 -6.33
CA LEU A 16 3.22 -5.53 -6.83
C LEU A 16 3.58 -5.41 -8.31
N LEU A 17 2.72 -4.81 -9.14
CA LEU A 17 2.99 -4.55 -10.55
C LEU A 17 4.18 -3.62 -10.73
N LEU A 18 4.30 -2.56 -9.92
CA LEU A 18 5.47 -1.68 -9.92
C LEU A 18 6.75 -2.47 -9.64
N LEU A 19 6.76 -3.33 -8.62
CA LEU A 19 7.91 -4.20 -8.31
C LEU A 19 8.24 -5.16 -9.47
N ASN A 20 7.22 -5.73 -10.10
CA ASN A 20 7.42 -6.65 -11.23
C ASN A 20 7.98 -5.93 -12.47
N GLN A 21 7.59 -4.68 -12.71
CA GLN A 21 8.16 -3.87 -13.79
C GLN A 21 9.65 -3.64 -13.57
N MET A 22 10.06 -3.33 -12.34
CA MET A 22 11.47 -3.16 -11.97
C MET A 22 12.29 -4.44 -12.16
N LYS A 23 11.73 -5.59 -11.82
CA LYS A 23 12.41 -6.90 -11.95
C LYS A 23 12.49 -7.42 -13.38
N ARG A 24 11.68 -6.89 -14.29
CA ARG A 24 11.54 -7.43 -15.65
C ARG A 24 12.80 -7.22 -16.49
N ASN A 25 13.50 -6.11 -16.31
CA ASN A 25 14.77 -5.85 -16.97
C ASN A 25 15.70 -5.04 -16.03
N PRO A 26 16.70 -5.68 -15.39
CA PRO A 26 17.56 -5.00 -14.44
C PRO A 26 18.50 -3.96 -15.08
N ASP A 27 18.71 -4.01 -16.39
CA ASP A 27 19.62 -3.09 -17.09
C ASP A 27 18.94 -1.77 -17.52
N VAL A 28 17.61 -1.73 -17.50
CA VAL A 28 16.82 -0.59 -17.98
C VAL A 28 15.78 -0.21 -16.96
N MET A 29 15.94 0.98 -16.37
CA MET A 29 14.95 1.57 -15.49
C MET A 29 13.67 1.92 -16.29
N PRO A 30 12.49 1.40 -15.92
CA PRO A 30 11.24 1.82 -16.53
C PRO A 30 10.93 3.31 -16.23
N PRO A 31 9.92 3.91 -16.90
CA PRO A 31 9.45 5.26 -16.56
C PRO A 31 8.76 5.29 -15.19
N TYR A 32 9.05 6.32 -14.39
CA TYR A 32 8.43 6.51 -13.08
C TYR A 32 6.90 6.63 -13.21
N ASN A 33 6.17 5.84 -12.42
CA ASN A 33 4.71 5.82 -12.44
C ASN A 33 4.18 6.61 -11.25
N GLU A 34 3.95 7.90 -11.48
CA GLU A 34 3.51 8.83 -10.43
C GLU A 34 2.11 8.47 -9.90
N ASP A 35 1.19 8.07 -10.78
CA ASP A 35 -0.20 7.76 -10.43
C ASP A 35 -0.29 6.57 -9.46
N ALA A 36 0.44 5.49 -9.76
CA ALA A 36 0.47 4.31 -8.89
C ALA A 36 1.11 4.62 -7.52
N MET A 37 2.08 5.53 -7.49
CA MET A 37 2.73 5.97 -6.25
C MET A 37 1.81 6.84 -5.40
N HIS A 38 1.08 7.77 -6.00
CA HIS A 38 0.03 8.54 -5.32
C HIS A 38 -1.08 7.63 -4.80
N ALA A 39 -1.49 6.62 -5.57
CA ALA A 39 -2.49 5.64 -5.14
C ALA A 39 -2.01 4.85 -3.91
N CYS A 40 -0.75 4.41 -3.89
CA CYS A 40 -0.14 3.76 -2.72
C CYS A 40 -0.17 4.66 -1.48
N ILE A 41 0.23 5.92 -1.61
CA ILE A 41 0.22 6.90 -0.50
C ILE A 41 -1.20 7.13 0.01
N ALA A 42 -2.15 7.37 -0.90
CA ALA A 42 -3.55 7.56 -0.56
C ALA A 42 -4.11 6.36 0.23
N LYS A 43 -3.80 5.13 -0.21
CA LYS A 43 -4.28 3.92 0.46
C LYS A 43 -3.62 3.70 1.83
N MET A 44 -2.32 3.96 1.96
CA MET A 44 -1.66 3.90 3.26
C MET A 44 -2.29 4.88 4.25
N ASN A 45 -2.58 6.12 3.82
CA ASN A 45 -3.25 7.11 4.66
C ASN A 45 -4.67 6.70 5.06
N GLU A 46 -5.44 6.14 4.11
CA GLU A 46 -6.77 5.59 4.39
C GLU A 46 -6.71 4.49 5.46
N LEU A 47 -5.81 3.51 5.29
CA LEU A 47 -5.63 2.41 6.24
C LEU A 47 -5.18 2.90 7.63
N TYR A 48 -4.26 3.86 7.68
CA TYR A 48 -3.83 4.49 8.93
C TYR A 48 -5.00 5.16 9.65
N ASN A 49 -5.80 5.96 8.94
CA ASN A 49 -6.93 6.66 9.52
C ASN A 49 -7.99 5.68 10.04
N LEU A 50 -8.32 4.67 9.25
CA LEU A 50 -9.26 3.61 9.63
C LEU A 50 -8.78 2.83 10.87
N ASN A 51 -7.49 2.49 10.95
CA ASN A 51 -6.93 1.82 12.13
C ASN A 51 -6.94 2.72 13.36
N ASN A 52 -6.63 4.01 13.19
CA ASN A 52 -6.65 4.98 14.28
C ASN A 52 -8.07 5.17 14.86
N GLU A 53 -9.10 5.22 14.01
CA GLU A 53 -10.50 5.21 14.44
C GLU A 53 -10.85 3.94 15.22
N CYS A 54 -10.41 2.78 14.75
CA CYS A 54 -10.65 1.50 15.42
C CYS A 54 -9.98 1.44 16.80
N VAL A 55 -8.72 1.88 16.90
CA VAL A 55 -7.99 2.00 18.18
C VAL A 55 -8.69 2.98 19.12
N THR A 56 -9.16 4.11 18.62
CA THR A 56 -9.89 5.11 19.42
C THR A 56 -11.19 4.52 19.97
N ARG A 57 -11.93 3.77 19.14
CA ARG A 57 -13.13 3.05 19.56
C ARG A 57 -12.84 1.99 20.62
N LEU A 58 -11.80 1.19 20.47
CA LEU A 58 -11.37 0.20 21.47
C LEU A 58 -11.10 0.86 22.83
N ARG A 59 -10.38 1.99 22.84
CA ARG A 59 -10.11 2.76 24.06
C ARG A 59 -11.38 3.29 24.73
N SER A 60 -12.41 3.63 23.94
CA SER A 60 -13.66 4.21 24.45
C SER A 60 -14.71 3.18 24.90
N GLN A 61 -14.77 1.99 24.28
CA GLN A 61 -15.86 1.01 24.46
C GLN A 61 -15.50 -0.19 25.36
N GLY A 62 -14.22 -0.40 25.68
CA GLY A 62 -13.77 -1.53 26.51
C GLY A 62 -13.92 -2.90 25.82
N GLU A 63 -13.80 -3.99 26.58
CA GLU A 63 -13.62 -5.38 26.09
C GLU A 63 -14.72 -5.92 25.15
N LYS A 64 -15.93 -5.32 25.09
CA LYS A 64 -17.07 -5.88 24.33
C LYS A 64 -16.96 -5.76 22.80
N ALA A 65 -16.06 -4.93 22.28
CA ALA A 65 -15.82 -4.75 20.83
C ALA A 65 -14.47 -5.35 20.35
N SER A 66 -13.75 -6.07 21.22
CA SER A 66 -12.30 -6.23 21.12
C SER A 66 -11.83 -7.14 19.96
N ARG A 67 -12.27 -8.39 19.86
CA ARG A 67 -11.61 -9.36 18.96
C ARG A 67 -11.78 -9.10 17.46
N GLU A 68 -13.00 -8.78 17.00
CA GLU A 68 -13.24 -8.53 15.57
C GLU A 68 -12.55 -7.24 15.11
N LEU A 69 -12.59 -6.21 15.96
CA LEU A 69 -11.96 -4.93 15.68
C LEU A 69 -10.43 -5.03 15.73
N GLU A 70 -9.87 -5.81 16.65
CA GLU A 70 -8.45 -6.14 16.72
C GLU A 70 -7.99 -6.92 15.47
N ALA A 71 -8.71 -7.97 15.09
CA ALA A 71 -8.38 -8.75 13.89
C ALA A 71 -8.38 -7.86 12.64
N LEU A 72 -9.37 -6.97 12.53
CA LEU A 72 -9.49 -6.05 11.41
C LEU A 72 -8.41 -4.96 11.40
N ILE A 73 -7.95 -4.49 12.57
CA ILE A 73 -6.76 -3.61 12.68
C ILE A 73 -5.52 -4.36 12.19
N VAL A 74 -5.31 -5.59 12.64
CA VAL A 74 -4.13 -6.40 12.26
C VAL A 74 -4.10 -6.66 10.76
N CYS A 75 -5.20 -7.11 10.15
CA CYS A 75 -5.25 -7.35 8.70
C CYS A 75 -4.98 -6.07 7.89
N ARG A 76 -5.46 -4.91 8.36
CA ARG A 76 -5.20 -3.62 7.71
C ARG A 76 -3.75 -3.19 7.87
N ASP A 77 -3.14 -3.44 9.03
CA ASP A 77 -1.74 -3.12 9.30
C ASP A 77 -0.80 -3.97 8.44
N GLU A 78 -1.11 -5.26 8.25
CA GLU A 78 -0.41 -6.14 7.30
C GLU A 78 -0.49 -5.60 5.87
N ALA A 79 -1.69 -5.25 5.40
CA ALA A 79 -1.87 -4.67 4.06
C ALA A 79 -1.11 -3.35 3.90
N LEU A 80 -1.11 -2.50 4.92
CA LEU A 80 -0.36 -1.25 4.96
C LEU A 80 1.14 -1.51 4.83
N GLN A 81 1.67 -2.48 5.59
CA GLN A 81 3.08 -2.84 5.54
C GLN A 81 3.48 -3.38 4.16
N HIS A 82 2.62 -4.17 3.52
CA HIS A 82 2.85 -4.65 2.15
C HIS A 82 2.93 -3.51 1.13
N ILE A 83 1.98 -2.56 1.18
CA ILE A 83 1.99 -1.39 0.29
C ILE A 83 3.23 -0.53 0.56
N ARG A 84 3.58 -0.31 1.83
CA ARG A 84 4.73 0.51 2.23
C ARG A 84 6.04 -0.05 1.71
N VAL A 85 6.30 -1.35 1.93
CA VAL A 85 7.53 -2.00 1.46
C VAL A 85 7.65 -1.93 -0.06
N GLY A 86 6.54 -2.15 -0.78
CA GLY A 86 6.53 -2.04 -2.24
C GLY A 86 6.84 -0.63 -2.74
N HIS A 87 6.19 0.37 -2.14
CA HIS A 87 6.40 1.78 -2.42
C HIS A 87 7.84 2.22 -2.13
N GLU A 88 8.38 1.91 -0.94
CA GLU A 88 9.75 2.28 -0.54
C GLU A 88 10.81 1.63 -1.44
N TYR A 89 10.64 0.34 -1.77
CA TYR A 89 11.56 -0.36 -2.67
C TYR A 89 11.57 0.27 -4.06
N TYR A 90 10.38 0.59 -4.61
CA TYR A 90 10.28 1.25 -5.92
C TYR A 90 11.04 2.58 -5.93
N VAL A 91 10.82 3.43 -4.93
CA VAL A 91 11.54 4.72 -4.82
C VAL A 91 13.05 4.51 -4.70
N PHE A 92 13.48 3.57 -3.86
CA PHE A 92 14.89 3.29 -3.63
C PHE A 92 15.61 2.88 -4.92
N GLU A 93 15.01 2.00 -5.72
CA GLU A 93 15.58 1.56 -6.99
C GLU A 93 15.69 2.71 -8.00
N TYR A 94 14.65 3.57 -8.11
CA TYR A 94 14.70 4.75 -9.00
C TYR A 94 15.81 5.72 -8.62
N ILE A 95 15.95 6.02 -7.33
CA ILE A 95 16.99 6.90 -6.82
C ILE A 95 18.38 6.29 -7.08
N SER A 96 18.54 5.00 -6.80
CA SER A 96 19.80 4.28 -6.97
C SER A 96 20.27 4.27 -8.42
N TYR A 97 19.36 4.04 -9.38
CA TYR A 97 19.67 4.12 -10.80
C TYR A 97 20.08 5.52 -11.24
N GLY A 98 19.40 6.56 -10.74
CA GLY A 98 19.78 7.95 -10.98
C GLY A 98 21.22 8.27 -10.55
N PHE A 99 21.67 7.71 -9.44
CA PHE A 99 23.06 7.84 -8.98
C PHE A 99 24.08 7.05 -9.83
N GLN A 100 23.69 5.93 -10.45
CA GLN A 100 24.60 5.12 -11.26
C GLN A 100 24.92 5.73 -12.63
N ILE A 101 24.02 6.55 -13.17
CA ILE A 101 24.15 7.16 -14.51
C ILE A 101 24.66 8.62 -14.49
N SER A 102 24.93 9.18 -13.30
CA SER A 102 25.45 10.53 -13.07
C SER A 102 26.98 10.54 -12.95
#